data_AF-A0A9X9F5B5-F1
#
_entry.id   AF-A0A9X9F5B5-F1
#
_cell.length_a   1.000
_cell.length_b   1.000
_cell.length_c   1.000
_cell.angle_alpha   90.00
_cell.angle_beta   90.00
_cell.angle_gamma   90.00
#
_symmetry.space_group_name_H-M   'P 1'
#
loop_
_entity.id
_entity.type
_entity.pdbx_description
1 polymer ?
#
loop_
_entity_poly.entity_id
_entity_poly.type
_entity_poly.pdbx_seq_one_letter_code
_entity_poly.pdbx_strand_id
1 'polypeptide(L)'
;MMSNNNHVLKVGDWVRGISNEGELIVGYIVSLDDVEDIVTVSIVKRDGQYTINEAILLFSKHVNKLPESKVINKEQILYLIDLA
;
A
#
# COMPACT_ATOMS: atom_id res chain seq x y z
N MET A 1 -6.44 2.60 20.91
CA MET A 1 -5.76 1.29 20.79
C MET A 1 -5.57 0.97 19.32
N MET A 2 -4.33 1.00 18.83
CA MET A 2 -4.02 0.51 17.48
C MET A 2 -4.17 -1.01 17.50
N SER A 3 -5.13 -1.53 16.72
CA SER A 3 -5.28 -2.97 16.56
C SER A 3 -4.10 -3.48 15.75
N ASN A 4 -3.26 -4.32 16.37
CA ASN A 4 -2.29 -5.15 15.66
C ASN A 4 -3.05 -6.20 14.87
N ASN A 5 -3.63 -5.77 13.76
CA ASN A 5 -4.09 -6.69 12.75
C ASN A 5 -2.84 -7.11 11.99
N ASN A 6 -2.26 -8.26 12.35
CA ASN A 6 -1.33 -8.97 11.47
C ASN A 6 -2.12 -9.45 10.23
N HIS A 7 -2.48 -8.50 9.37
CA HIS A 7 -3.01 -8.79 8.06
C HIS A 7 -1.86 -9.36 7.25
N VAL A 8 -1.94 -10.66 6.99
CA VAL A 8 -1.05 -11.33 6.04
C VAL A 8 -1.14 -10.55 4.73
N LEU A 9 0.00 -9.98 4.31
CA LEU A 9 0.12 -9.24 3.06
C LEU A 9 -0.17 -10.16 1.88
N LYS A 10 -0.86 -9.66 0.86
CA LYS A 10 -1.19 -10.39 -0.36
C LYS A 10 -0.90 -9.55 -1.60
N VAL A 11 -0.65 -10.23 -2.73
CA VAL A 11 -0.58 -9.56 -4.04
C VAL A 11 -1.86 -8.78 -4.29
N GLY A 12 -1.73 -7.54 -4.73
CA GLY A 12 -2.83 -6.59 -4.95
C GLY A 12 -3.21 -5.75 -3.72
N ASP A 13 -2.69 -6.05 -2.53
CA ASP A 13 -2.93 -5.20 -1.36
C ASP A 13 -2.30 -3.82 -1.56
N TRP A 14 -3.08 -2.79 -1.26
CA TRP A 14 -2.57 -1.42 -1.13
C TRP A 14 -1.76 -1.29 0.15
N VAL A 15 -0.58 -0.69 0.03
CA VAL A 15 0.39 -0.62 1.13
C VAL A 15 1.05 0.75 1.23
N ARG A 16 1.50 1.05 2.43
CA ARG A 16 2.37 2.18 2.76
C ARG A 16 3.65 1.65 3.40
N GLY A 17 4.79 2.04 2.85
CA GLY A 17 6.11 1.63 3.33
C GLY A 17 7.09 2.79 3.40
N ILE A 18 8.24 2.56 4.01
CA ILE A 18 9.36 3.50 4.04
C ILE A 18 10.51 2.86 3.26
N SER A 19 11.09 3.57 2.29
CA SER A 19 12.26 3.10 1.54
C SER A 19 13.49 3.05 2.43
N ASN A 20 14.55 2.36 1.99
CA ASN A 20 15.82 2.35 2.72
C ASN A 20 16.45 3.75 2.85
N GLU A 21 16.04 4.69 1.99
CA GLU A 21 16.48 6.08 1.98
C GLU A 21 15.58 7.00 2.84
N GLY A 22 14.54 6.44 3.46
CA GLY A 22 13.63 7.16 4.35
C GLY A 22 12.42 7.80 3.64
N GLU A 23 12.26 7.57 2.34
CA GLU A 23 11.15 8.10 1.54
C GLU A 23 9.85 7.37 1.87
N LEU A 24 8.75 8.12 1.85
CA LEU A 24 7.43 7.54 2.00
C LEU A 24 6.92 6.97 0.68
N ILE A 25 6.67 5.66 0.66
CA ILE A 25 6.15 4.95 -0.50
C ILE A 25 4.68 4.57 -0.27
N VAL A 26 3.84 4.87 -1.26
CA VAL A 26 2.46 4.36 -1.36
C VAL A 26 2.30 3.64 -2.68
N GLY A 27 1.76 2.44 -2.63
CA GLY A 27 1.68 1.57 -3.79
C GLY A 27 0.85 0.31 -3.54
N TYR A 28 1.01 -0.68 -4.41
CA TYR A 28 0.38 -1.99 -4.27
C TYR A 28 1.40 -3.11 -4.46
N ILE A 29 1.17 -4.24 -3.79
CA ILE A 29 2.04 -5.40 -3.86
C ILE A 29 1.87 -6.09 -5.22
N VAL A 30 2.99 -6.27 -5.93
CA VAL A 30 3.05 -6.99 -7.22
C VAL A 30 3.48 -8.44 -7.00
N SER A 31 4.40 -8.69 -6.06
CA SER A 31 4.86 -10.02 -5.70
C SER A 31 5.36 -10.07 -4.26
N LEU A 32 5.40 -11.29 -3.72
CA LEU A 32 5.86 -11.60 -2.36
C LEU A 32 6.91 -12.71 -2.47
N ASP A 33 7.97 -12.59 -1.68
CA ASP A 33 8.93 -13.66 -1.41
C ASP A 33 8.85 -13.99 0.08
N ASP A 34 8.12 -15.06 0.39
CA ASP A 34 7.90 -15.52 1.76
C ASP A 34 9.18 -16.11 2.39
N VAL A 35 10.18 -16.49 1.58
CA VAL A 35 11.44 -17.07 2.08
C VAL A 35 12.36 -15.96 2.59
N GLU A 36 12.48 -14.88 1.83
CA GLU A 36 13.35 -13.74 2.16
C GLU A 36 12.62 -12.63 2.97
N ASP A 37 11.31 -12.76 3.20
CA ASP A 37 10.45 -11.74 3.83
C ASP A 37 10.52 -10.38 3.10
N ILE A 38 10.53 -10.44 1.76
CA ILE A 38 10.61 -9.28 0.87
C ILE A 38 9.33 -9.18 0.05
N VAL A 39 8.86 -7.95 -0.12
CA VAL A 39 7.71 -7.62 -0.95
C VAL A 39 8.13 -6.68 -2.08
N THR A 40 7.65 -6.95 -3.29
CA THR A 40 7.80 -6.02 -4.42
C THR A 40 6.56 -5.14 -4.49
N VAL A 41 6.77 -3.83 -4.39
CA VAL A 41 5.69 -2.84 -4.42
C VAL A 41 5.82 -2.00 -5.68
N SER A 42 4.77 -1.94 -6.50
CA SER A 42 4.67 -0.93 -7.55
C SER A 42 4.33 0.41 -6.91
N ILE A 43 5.14 1.42 -7.20
CA ILE A 43 5.02 2.75 -6.60
C ILE A 43 3.95 3.54 -7.37
N VAL A 44 2.98 4.06 -6.63
CA VAL A 44 1.99 5.02 -7.12
C VAL A 44 2.37 6.43 -6.68
N LYS A 45 2.88 6.57 -5.45
CA LYS A 45 3.32 7.83 -4.87
C LYS A 45 4.61 7.65 -4.07
N ARG A 46 5.55 8.58 -4.25
CA ARG A 46 6.76 8.75 -3.45
C ARG A 46 6.75 10.16 -2.87
N ASP A 47 6.84 10.28 -1.55
CA ASP A 47 6.82 11.58 -0.83
C ASP A 47 5.70 12.52 -1.29
N GLY A 48 4.52 11.95 -1.53
CA GLY A 48 3.33 12.68 -1.97
C GLY A 48 3.27 13.02 -3.46
N GLN A 49 4.34 12.77 -4.23
CA GLN A 49 4.37 12.98 -5.67
C GLN A 49 4.06 11.67 -6.41
N TYR A 50 3.23 11.75 -7.45
CA TYR A 50 2.91 10.59 -8.28
C TYR A 50 4.12 10.19 -9.13
N THR A 51 4.36 8.89 -9.25
CA THR A 51 5.41 8.32 -10.09
C THR A 51 4.80 7.38 -11.13
N ILE A 52 5.57 7.04 -12.16
CA ILE A 52 5.10 6.20 -13.27
C ILE A 52 6.12 5.07 -13.49
N ASN A 53 5.63 3.83 -13.58
CA ASN A 53 6.40 2.64 -13.93
C ASN A 53 7.60 2.36 -13.03
N GLU A 54 7.48 2.62 -11.74
CA GLU A 54 8.51 2.31 -10.76
C GLU A 54 8.05 1.21 -9.79
N ALA A 55 8.99 0.39 -9.35
CA ALA A 55 8.78 -0.62 -8.32
C ALA A 55 9.97 -0.66 -7.37
N ILE A 56 9.72 -1.05 -6.12
CA ILE A 56 10.74 -1.14 -5.07
C ILE A 56 10.56 -2.43 -4.27
N LEU A 57 11.70 -2.99 -3.86
CA LEU A 57 11.75 -4.11 -2.92
C LEU A 57 11.81 -3.54 -1.49
N LEU A 58 10.91 -4.01 -0.64
CA LEU A 58 10.83 -3.62 0.76
C LEU A 58 10.76 -4.87 1.64
N PHE A 59 11.35 -4.84 2.83
CA PHE A 59 11.10 -5.90 3.81
C PHE A 59 9.64 -5.83 4.28
N SER A 60 8.94 -6.97 4.36
CA SER A 60 7.53 -7.02 4.74
C SER A 60 7.25 -6.31 6.05
N LYS A 61 8.18 -6.40 7.02
CA LYS A 61 8.11 -5.73 8.34
C LYS A 61 8.03 -4.20 8.28
N HIS A 62 8.48 -3.57 7.20
CA HIS A 62 8.44 -2.11 7.01
C HIS A 62 7.24 -1.66 6.16
N VAL A 63 6.36 -2.60 5.81
CA VAL A 63 5.21 -2.38 4.94
C VAL A 63 3.93 -2.58 5.75
N ASN A 64 3.06 -1.58 5.72
CA ASN A 64 1.76 -1.64 6.37
C ASN A 64 0.67 -1.68 5.31
N LYS A 65 -0.24 -2.66 5.41
CA LYS A 65 -1.45 -2.70 4.59
C LYS A 65 -2.32 -1.49 4.89
N LEU A 66 -2.75 -0.81 3.83
CA LEU A 66 -3.70 0.29 3.92
C LEU A 66 -5.10 -0.27 4.25
N PRO A 67 -5.89 0.45 5.07
CA PRO A 67 -7.23 -0.01 5.41
C PRO A 67 -8.09 -0.08 4.15
N GLU A 68 -8.81 -1.20 4.00
CA GLU A 68 -9.82 -1.32 2.95
C GLU A 68 -10.94 -0.31 3.19
N SER A 69 -11.38 0.33 2.10
CA SER A 69 -12.51 1.26 2.17
C SER A 69 -13.76 0.49 2.58
N LYS A 70 -14.39 0.91 3.68
CA LYS A 70 -15.67 0.36 4.17
C LYS A 70 -16.88 0.98 3.46
N VAL A 71 -16.69 1.57 2.29
CA VAL A 71 -17.78 2.16 1.53
C VAL A 71 -18.66 1.04 0.98
N ILE A 72 -19.88 0.99 1.49
CA ILE A 72 -20.80 -0.15 1.28
C ILE A 72 -22.04 0.21 0.45
N ASN A 73 -22.30 1.51 0.18
CA ASN A 73 -23.48 1.94 -0.57
C ASN A 73 -23.14 2.93 -1.69
N LYS A 74 -24.08 3.04 -2.65
CA LYS A 74 -23.94 3.82 -3.88
C LYS A 74 -23.71 5.30 -3.60
N GLU A 75 -24.41 5.86 -2.61
CA GLU A 75 -24.38 7.27 -2.27
C GLU A 75 -22.99 7.67 -1.73
N GLN A 76 -22.38 6.81 -0.90
CA GLN A 76 -21.02 7.01 -0.39
C GLN A 76 -19.97 6.93 -1.52
N ILE A 77 -20.17 6.06 -2.52
CA ILE A 77 -19.28 5.99 -3.69
C ILE A 77 -19.39 7.27 -4.53
N LEU A 78 -20.61 7.71 -4.82
CA LEU A 78 -20.86 8.95 -5.58
C LEU A 78 -20.21 10.16 -4.92
N TYR A 79 -20.35 10.28 -3.59
CA TYR A 79 -19.70 11.33 -2.83
C TYR A 79 -18.17 11.35 -2.98
N LEU A 80 -17.53 10.18 -3.05
CA LEU A 80 -16.08 10.10 -3.25
C LEU A 80 -15.65 10.47 -4.67
N ILE A 81 -16.48 10.20 -5.68
CA ILE A 81 -16.22 10.60 -7.06
C ILE A 81 -16.26 12.13 -7.18
N ASP A 82 -17.25 12.77 -6.57
CA ASP A 82 -17.40 14.23 -6.62
C ASP A 82 -16.24 15.00 -5.94
N LEU A 83 -15.52 14.35 -5.01
CA LEU A 83 -14.37 14.94 -4.30
C LEU A 83 -13.04 14.82 -5.05
N ALA A 84 -12.95 13.96 -6.06
CA ALA A 84 -11.70 13.56 -6.71
C ALA A 84 -11.28 14.50 -7.86
#